data_AF-A0A7S3MD06-F1
#
_entry.id   AF-A0A7S3MD06-F1
#
_cell.length_a   1.000
_cell.length_b   1.000
_cell.length_c   1.000
_cell.angle_alpha   90.00
_cell.angle_beta   90.00
_cell.angle_gamma   90.00
#
_symmetry.space_group_name_H-M   'P 1'
#
loop_
_entity.id
_entity.type
_entity.pdbx_description
1 polymer ?
#
loop_
_entity_poly.entity_id
_entity_poly.type
_entity_poly.pdbx_seq_one_letter_code
_entity_poly.pdbx_strand_id
1 'polypeptide(L)'
;MEVMFEVDYLLKIHELTKQNCMLMYHKQTHLVLRNGEVVGNAKAFAEMAMKEYDVADAEAANTVIYNRFVRELTAKLMKERGRPIVYIEFVDAGSKPSDAVRLGVMQIELFNELCPQAVENFTKLCMGMGSGANAVHYKGCPIHRLVKDGWIQCGDMVDGSGAHSTAALDQTGVVPDESFTLDFGFIPGGVVGFANEGAHSSGSQFFITMGPCEWMNHNFVGVGRVLQGFHVLRALNQLATTNQRPIKNITILSCGITPIE
;
A
#
# COMPACT_ATOMS: atom_id res chain seq x y z
N MET A 1 5.63 13.01 21.42
CA MET A 1 4.72 12.86 20.26
C MET A 1 4.87 11.45 19.78
N GLU A 2 3.81 10.67 19.82
CA GLU A 2 3.80 9.32 19.25
C GLU A 2 3.80 9.44 17.73
N VAL A 3 4.67 8.69 17.06
CA VAL A 3 4.81 8.69 15.60
C VAL A 3 4.34 7.34 15.11
N MET A 4 3.45 7.34 14.13
CA MET A 4 2.78 6.15 13.61
C MET A 4 2.95 6.09 12.10
N PHE A 5 2.91 4.87 11.54
CA PHE A 5 2.71 4.72 10.10
C PHE A 5 1.32 5.19 9.69
N GLU A 6 1.12 5.45 8.38
CA GLU A 6 -0.18 5.88 7.86
C GLU A 6 -1.27 4.83 8.20
N VAL A 7 -0.97 3.54 8.07
CA VAL A 7 -1.92 2.46 8.43
C VAL A 7 -2.31 2.48 9.91
N ASP A 8 -1.33 2.65 10.80
CA ASP A 8 -1.56 2.66 12.24
C ASP A 8 -2.35 3.93 12.64
N TYR A 9 -2.06 5.06 11.99
CA TYR A 9 -2.85 6.29 12.13
C TYR A 9 -4.30 6.10 11.67
N LEU A 10 -4.54 5.50 10.50
CA LEU A 10 -5.89 5.27 9.99
C LEU A 10 -6.70 4.33 10.91
N LEU A 11 -6.05 3.29 11.44
CA LEU A 11 -6.64 2.44 12.47
C LEU A 11 -7.00 3.22 13.72
N LYS A 12 -6.09 4.07 14.19
CA LYS A 12 -6.34 4.87 15.39
C LYS A 12 -7.52 5.82 15.20
N ILE A 13 -7.62 6.46 14.04
CA ILE A 13 -8.75 7.33 13.69
C ILE A 13 -10.05 6.53 13.64
N HIS A 14 -10.05 5.34 13.05
CA HIS A 14 -11.23 4.48 13.01
C HIS A 14 -11.70 4.08 14.42
N GLU A 15 -10.77 3.69 15.29
CA GLU A 15 -11.06 3.36 16.69
C GLU A 15 -11.64 4.57 17.45
N LEU A 16 -10.99 5.73 17.34
CA LEU A 16 -11.46 6.96 18.00
C LEU A 16 -12.82 7.40 17.48
N THR A 17 -13.12 7.18 16.20
CA THR A 17 -14.42 7.54 15.60
C THR A 17 -15.56 6.68 16.17
N LYS A 18 -15.30 5.39 16.43
CA LYS A 18 -16.28 4.52 17.12
C LYS A 18 -16.62 5.01 18.52
N GLN A 19 -15.65 5.62 19.20
CA GLN A 19 -15.82 6.16 20.56
C GLN A 19 -16.38 7.60 20.55
N ASN A 20 -16.07 8.38 19.52
CA ASN A 20 -16.39 9.81 19.40
C ASN A 20 -16.96 10.13 18.01
N CYS A 21 -18.27 10.02 17.84
CA CYS A 21 -18.96 10.22 16.54
C CYS A 21 -18.70 11.59 15.89
N MET A 22 -18.28 12.61 16.65
CA MET A 22 -17.94 13.94 16.14
C MET A 22 -16.66 13.96 15.29
N LEU A 23 -15.78 12.96 15.43
CA LEU A 23 -14.56 12.86 14.62
C LEU A 23 -14.83 12.54 13.15
N MET A 24 -15.99 11.99 12.80
CA MET A 24 -16.37 11.72 11.40
C MET A 24 -16.32 12.96 10.49
N TYR A 25 -16.38 14.16 11.07
CA TYR A 25 -16.38 15.42 10.32
C TYR A 25 -14.98 15.96 10.00
N HIS A 26 -13.90 15.35 10.52
CA HIS A 26 -12.53 15.78 10.23
C HIS A 26 -12.02 15.21 8.89
N LYS A 27 -11.82 16.10 7.91
CA LYS A 27 -11.39 15.74 6.54
C LYS A 27 -9.88 15.73 6.30
N GLN A 28 -9.06 15.93 7.35
CA GLN A 28 -7.63 16.19 7.19
C GLN A 28 -6.77 14.97 7.51
N THR A 29 -5.55 14.97 6.96
CA THR A 29 -4.60 13.84 6.99
C THR A 29 -3.86 13.65 8.30
N HIS A 30 -4.03 14.56 9.26
CA HIS A 30 -3.33 14.54 10.54
C HIS A 30 -4.24 15.09 11.65
N LEU A 31 -4.24 14.41 12.79
CA LEU A 31 -5.01 14.77 13.98
C LEU A 31 -4.05 14.85 15.17
N VAL A 32 -4.09 15.95 15.90
CA VAL A 32 -3.26 16.20 17.07
C VAL A 32 -4.08 15.89 18.32
N LEU A 33 -3.50 15.08 19.20
CA LEU A 33 -4.05 14.73 20.51
C LEU A 33 -3.16 15.34 21.61
N ARG A 34 -3.78 15.91 22.64
CA ARG A 34 -3.10 16.39 23.84
C ARG A 34 -3.78 15.79 25.06
N ASN A 35 -3.03 15.04 25.87
CA ASN A 35 -3.55 14.35 27.06
C ASN A 35 -4.79 13.46 26.78
N GLY A 36 -4.85 12.86 25.59
CA GLY A 36 -5.99 12.02 25.16
C GLY A 36 -7.15 12.80 24.55
N GLU A 37 -7.16 14.12 24.60
CA GLU A 37 -8.19 14.96 24.00
C GLU A 37 -7.80 15.45 22.59
N VAL A 38 -8.80 15.61 21.73
CA VAL A 38 -8.61 16.05 20.34
C VAL A 38 -8.39 17.56 20.29
N VAL A 39 -7.21 17.98 19.82
CA VAL A 39 -6.89 19.39 19.60
C VAL A 39 -7.33 19.86 18.20
N GLY A 40 -7.24 18.99 17.19
CA GLY A 40 -7.59 19.30 15.81
C GLY A 40 -6.48 18.92 14.83
N ASN A 41 -6.25 19.73 13.80
CA ASN A 41 -5.18 19.54 12.82
C ASN A 41 -3.89 20.30 13.22
N ALA A 42 -2.84 20.26 12.39
CA ALA A 42 -1.57 20.94 12.66
C ALA A 42 -1.77 22.46 12.74
N LYS A 43 -2.69 23.01 11.94
CA LYS A 43 -3.05 24.44 12.00
C LYS A 43 -3.67 24.82 13.35
N ALA A 44 -4.68 24.07 13.81
CA ALA A 44 -5.32 24.28 15.10
C ALA A 44 -4.35 24.09 16.26
N PHE A 45 -3.43 23.13 16.13
CA PHE A 45 -2.33 22.97 17.07
C PHE A 45 -1.39 24.19 17.07
N ALA A 46 -0.98 24.69 15.90
CA ALA A 46 -0.13 25.86 15.78
C ALA A 46 -0.79 27.12 16.34
N GLU A 47 -2.08 27.34 16.07
CA GLU A 47 -2.88 28.43 16.65
C GLU A 47 -2.96 28.34 18.18
N MET A 48 -3.19 27.13 18.71
CA MET A 48 -3.19 26.88 20.15
C MET A 48 -1.81 27.14 20.75
N ALA A 49 -0.75 26.66 20.11
CA ALA A 49 0.63 26.82 20.57
C ALA A 49 1.11 28.27 20.52
N MET A 50 0.76 29.03 19.48
CA MET A 50 0.98 30.48 19.41
C MET A 50 0.32 31.18 20.58
N LYS A 51 -0.95 30.84 20.85
CA LYS A 51 -1.72 31.46 21.94
C LYS A 51 -1.17 31.12 23.33
N GLU A 52 -0.69 29.90 23.53
CA GLU A 52 -0.25 29.42 24.85
C GLU A 52 1.24 29.68 25.11
N TYR A 53 2.09 29.65 24.08
CA TYR A 53 3.55 29.63 24.20
C TYR A 53 4.27 30.72 23.40
N ASP A 54 3.57 31.61 22.69
CA ASP A 54 4.15 32.73 21.92
C ASP A 54 5.20 32.29 20.86
N VAL A 55 4.95 31.15 20.21
CA VAL A 55 5.85 30.57 19.21
C VAL A 55 5.50 31.09 17.81
N ALA A 56 6.45 31.71 17.10
CA ALA A 56 6.30 32.11 15.69
C ALA A 56 6.92 31.05 14.76
N ASP A 57 6.16 30.58 13.77
CA ASP A 57 6.56 29.47 12.88
C ASP A 57 7.30 29.99 11.63
N ALA A 58 8.55 29.54 11.40
CA ALA A 58 9.33 29.88 10.20
C ALA A 58 9.13 28.79 9.12
N GLU A 59 8.07 28.96 8.33
CA GLU A 59 7.48 28.01 7.38
C GLU A 59 8.48 27.21 6.50
N ALA A 60 9.55 27.84 6.01
CA ALA A 60 10.52 27.21 5.10
C ALA A 60 11.60 26.35 5.80
N ALA A 61 12.18 26.83 6.90
CA ALA A 61 13.21 26.08 7.65
C ALA A 61 12.59 24.83 8.31
N ASN A 62 11.35 24.99 8.77
CA ASN A 62 10.53 23.94 9.33
C ASN A 62 10.30 22.80 8.36
N THR A 63 9.95 23.08 7.10
CA THR A 63 9.63 22.03 6.13
C THR A 63 10.81 21.08 5.86
N VAL A 64 12.03 21.60 5.75
CA VAL A 64 13.24 20.78 5.55
C VAL A 64 13.52 19.91 6.78
N ILE A 65 13.45 20.52 7.97
CA ILE A 65 13.67 19.84 9.24
C ILE A 65 12.60 18.76 9.47
N TYR A 66 11.33 19.06 9.24
CA TYR A 66 10.22 18.11 9.35
C TYR A 66 10.37 16.95 8.37
N ASN A 67 10.68 17.21 7.11
CA ASN A 67 10.89 16.15 6.12
C ASN A 67 12.05 15.24 6.52
N ARG A 68 13.13 15.80 7.06
CA ARG A 68 14.24 15.02 7.60
C ARG A 68 13.81 14.16 8.78
N PHE A 69 13.13 14.74 9.77
CA PHE A 69 12.62 14.00 10.93
C PHE A 69 11.67 12.88 10.51
N VAL A 70 10.73 13.15 9.58
CA VAL A 70 9.80 12.15 9.07
C VAL A 70 10.56 11.00 8.42
N ARG A 71 11.59 11.28 7.61
CA ARG A 71 12.44 10.24 7.02
C ARG A 71 13.17 9.41 8.07
N GLU A 72 13.85 10.06 9.01
CA GLU A 72 14.62 9.39 10.07
C GLU A 72 13.70 8.52 10.97
N LEU A 73 12.54 9.05 11.34
CA LEU A 73 11.55 8.32 12.15
C LEU A 73 10.91 7.17 11.37
N THR A 74 10.59 7.37 10.09
CA THR A 74 10.05 6.31 9.23
C THR A 74 11.06 5.17 9.09
N ALA A 75 12.33 5.48 8.80
CA ALA A 75 13.40 4.49 8.71
C ALA A 75 13.57 3.72 10.03
N LYS A 76 13.55 4.43 11.16
CA LYS A 76 13.60 3.82 12.50
C LYS A 76 12.42 2.86 12.73
N LEU A 77 11.18 3.30 12.47
CA LEU A 77 9.99 2.47 12.64
C LEU A 77 10.01 1.24 11.72
N MET A 78 10.49 1.39 10.48
CA MET A 78 10.63 0.27 9.53
C MET A 78 11.64 -0.75 10.06
N LYS A 79 12.76 -0.28 10.60
CA LYS A 79 13.79 -1.13 11.22
C LYS A 79 13.28 -1.87 12.45
N GLU A 80 12.47 -1.22 13.29
CA GLU A 80 11.88 -1.83 14.48
C GLU A 80 10.87 -2.94 14.16
N ARG A 81 10.17 -2.87 13.01
CA ARG A 81 9.27 -3.95 12.56
C ARG A 81 10.02 -5.24 12.21
N GLY A 82 11.23 -5.13 11.67
CA GLY A 82 12.09 -6.27 11.33
C GLY A 82 11.63 -7.14 10.16
N ARG A 83 10.55 -6.73 9.46
CA ARG A 83 9.99 -7.45 8.31
C ARG A 83 10.47 -6.86 6.97
N PRO A 84 10.50 -7.64 5.88
CA PRO A 84 10.78 -7.12 4.55
C PRO A 84 9.74 -6.08 4.13
N ILE A 85 10.22 -5.01 3.51
CA ILE A 85 9.37 -3.94 2.96
C ILE A 85 9.70 -3.79 1.48
N VAL A 86 8.67 -3.72 0.66
CA VAL A 86 8.78 -3.45 -0.77
C VAL A 86 8.02 -2.17 -1.11
N TYR A 87 8.42 -1.52 -2.19
CA TYR A 87 7.69 -0.39 -2.75
C TYR A 87 7.13 -0.71 -4.14
N ILE A 88 5.99 -0.10 -4.45
CA ILE A 88 5.37 -0.11 -5.79
C ILE A 88 4.93 1.31 -6.13
N GLU A 89 5.43 1.85 -7.24
CA GLU A 89 5.04 3.15 -7.79
C GLU A 89 4.07 2.94 -8.95
N PHE A 90 2.87 3.52 -8.85
CA PHE A 90 1.88 3.49 -9.93
C PHE A 90 1.92 4.76 -10.79
N VAL A 91 1.66 4.60 -12.08
CA VAL A 91 1.58 5.70 -13.05
C VAL A 91 0.36 5.51 -13.95
N ASP A 92 -0.35 6.60 -14.24
CA ASP A 92 -1.20 6.69 -15.41
C ASP A 92 -0.29 6.98 -16.61
N ALA A 93 -0.06 5.98 -17.47
CA ALA A 93 0.91 6.09 -18.55
C ALA A 93 0.47 7.06 -19.67
N GLY A 94 -0.82 7.43 -19.70
CA GLY A 94 -1.38 8.27 -20.75
C GLY A 94 -1.28 7.65 -22.15
N SER A 95 -1.53 8.47 -23.19
CA SER A 95 -1.41 8.04 -24.59
C SER A 95 0.02 8.16 -25.13
N LYS A 96 0.84 9.02 -24.51
CA LYS A 96 2.25 9.24 -24.85
C LYS A 96 3.04 9.54 -23.58
N PRO A 97 4.38 9.34 -23.57
CA PRO A 97 5.20 9.48 -22.36
C PRO A 97 5.11 10.84 -21.66
N SER A 98 4.84 11.93 -22.39
CA SER A 98 4.68 13.27 -21.79
C SER A 98 3.42 13.44 -20.96
N ASP A 99 2.44 12.56 -21.15
CA ASP A 99 1.15 12.61 -20.46
C ASP A 99 1.15 11.78 -19.18
N ALA A 100 2.29 11.15 -18.86
CA ALA A 100 2.42 10.25 -17.72
C ALA A 100 2.24 11.02 -16.40
N VAL A 101 1.26 10.60 -15.61
CA VAL A 101 0.98 11.18 -14.29
C VAL A 101 1.27 10.13 -13.22
N ARG A 102 2.27 10.39 -12.38
CA ARG A 102 2.61 9.54 -11.24
C ARG A 102 1.49 9.61 -10.21
N LEU A 103 0.95 8.45 -9.82
CA LEU A 103 -0.06 8.35 -8.78
C LEU A 103 0.57 8.36 -7.37
N GLY A 104 1.80 7.85 -7.25
CA GLY A 104 2.56 7.82 -6.01
C GLY A 104 3.17 6.45 -5.72
N VAL A 105 3.91 6.39 -4.61
CA VAL A 105 4.59 5.18 -4.14
C VAL A 105 3.81 4.60 -2.95
N MET A 106 3.57 3.30 -2.98
CA MET A 106 3.08 2.52 -1.85
C MET A 106 4.21 1.73 -1.23
N GLN A 107 4.30 1.75 0.10
CA GLN A 107 5.21 0.94 0.91
C GLN A 107 4.41 -0.22 1.51
N ILE A 108 4.87 -1.45 1.31
CA ILE A 108 4.17 -2.68 1.69
C ILE A 108 5.07 -3.48 2.62
N GLU A 109 4.60 -3.75 3.84
CA GLU A 109 5.20 -4.70 4.79
C GLU A 109 4.78 -6.11 4.39
N LEU A 110 5.73 -7.03 4.30
CA LEU A 110 5.50 -8.44 3.97
C LEU A 110 5.64 -9.32 5.21
N PHE A 111 4.78 -10.32 5.34
CA PHE A 111 4.71 -11.22 6.51
C PHE A 111 5.42 -12.53 6.22
N ASN A 112 6.75 -12.47 6.09
CA ASN A 112 7.59 -13.63 5.77
C ASN A 112 7.54 -14.73 6.83
N GLU A 113 7.19 -14.40 8.07
CA GLU A 113 6.98 -15.36 9.15
C GLU A 113 5.70 -16.19 8.99
N LEU A 114 4.72 -15.69 8.23
CA LEU A 114 3.46 -16.38 7.96
C LEU A 114 3.49 -17.13 6.63
N CYS A 115 4.03 -16.50 5.58
CA CYS A 115 4.04 -17.03 4.22
C CYS A 115 5.44 -16.86 3.58
N PRO A 116 6.47 -17.62 4.01
CA PRO A 116 7.84 -17.41 3.58
C PRO A 116 8.04 -17.55 2.07
N GLN A 117 7.48 -18.59 1.43
CA GLN A 117 7.63 -18.81 -0.02
C GLN A 117 6.81 -17.80 -0.81
N ALA A 118 5.61 -17.47 -0.36
CA ALA A 118 4.76 -16.47 -1.01
C ALA A 118 5.41 -15.08 -0.97
N VAL A 119 5.99 -14.71 0.17
CA VAL A 119 6.74 -13.46 0.33
C VAL A 119 8.02 -13.45 -0.48
N GLU A 120 8.77 -14.56 -0.52
CA GLU A 120 9.95 -14.68 -1.37
C GLU A 120 9.59 -14.51 -2.86
N ASN A 121 8.54 -15.16 -3.33
CA ASN A 121 8.03 -15.02 -4.68
C ASN A 121 7.67 -13.56 -5.00
N PHE A 122 6.87 -12.93 -4.14
CA PHE A 122 6.46 -11.54 -4.31
C PHE A 122 7.66 -10.60 -4.37
N THR A 123 8.63 -10.79 -3.46
CA THR A 123 9.86 -9.99 -3.39
C THR A 123 10.71 -10.13 -4.65
N LYS A 124 10.91 -11.37 -5.12
CA LYS A 124 11.63 -11.67 -6.37
C LYS A 124 10.96 -10.99 -7.57
N LEU A 125 9.63 -11.05 -7.67
CA LEU A 125 8.87 -10.40 -8.73
C LEU A 125 8.94 -8.86 -8.65
N CYS A 126 9.02 -8.28 -7.45
CA CYS A 126 9.27 -6.84 -7.28
C CYS A 126 10.68 -6.42 -7.69
N MET A 127 11.71 -7.22 -7.43
CA MET A 127 13.09 -6.90 -7.80
C MET A 127 13.40 -7.13 -9.28
N GLY A 128 12.66 -8.05 -9.91
CA GLY A 128 12.99 -8.57 -11.22
C GLY A 128 14.02 -9.70 -11.12
N MET A 129 13.70 -10.85 -11.72
CA MET A 129 14.57 -12.01 -11.78
C MET A 129 14.71 -12.51 -13.22
N GLY A 130 15.82 -13.19 -13.53
CA GLY A 130 16.06 -13.79 -14.84
C GLY A 130 16.61 -12.81 -15.89
N SER A 131 16.72 -13.29 -17.12
CA SER A 131 17.21 -12.50 -18.26
C SER A 131 16.55 -12.95 -19.56
N GLY A 132 16.50 -12.07 -20.56
CA GLY A 132 15.88 -12.35 -21.85
C GLY A 132 14.40 -12.69 -21.74
N ALA A 133 13.95 -13.72 -22.45
CA ALA A 133 12.54 -14.14 -22.49
C ALA A 133 12.01 -14.72 -21.16
N ASN A 134 12.90 -15.07 -20.23
CA ASN A 134 12.52 -15.65 -18.92
C ASN A 134 12.58 -14.60 -17.79
N ALA A 135 12.73 -13.32 -18.12
CA ALA A 135 12.72 -12.26 -17.12
C ALA A 135 11.31 -12.07 -16.55
N VAL A 136 11.18 -12.15 -15.24
CA VAL A 136 9.92 -11.92 -14.50
C VAL A 136 10.07 -10.71 -13.61
N HIS A 137 9.24 -9.69 -13.81
CA HIS A 137 9.30 -8.42 -13.09
C HIS A 137 7.95 -7.71 -13.14
N TYR A 138 7.46 -7.21 -12.01
CA TYR A 138 6.22 -6.44 -11.95
C TYR A 138 6.28 -5.08 -12.65
N LYS A 139 7.48 -4.52 -12.89
CA LYS A 139 7.62 -3.26 -13.62
C LYS A 139 6.98 -3.35 -15.00
N GLY A 140 6.09 -2.41 -15.30
CA GLY A 140 5.31 -2.34 -16.53
C GLY A 140 3.99 -3.10 -16.49
N CYS A 141 3.73 -3.92 -15.47
CA CYS A 141 2.46 -4.63 -15.35
C CYS A 141 1.28 -3.66 -15.19
N PRO A 142 0.19 -3.83 -15.95
CA PRO A 142 -1.00 -3.02 -15.79
C PRO A 142 -1.90 -3.53 -14.65
N ILE A 143 -2.68 -2.62 -14.09
CA ILE A 143 -3.88 -2.99 -13.34
C ILE A 143 -4.93 -3.47 -14.35
N HIS A 144 -5.08 -4.78 -14.49
CA HIS A 144 -6.01 -5.37 -15.46
C HIS A 144 -7.43 -5.48 -14.91
N ARG A 145 -7.60 -5.42 -13.58
CA ARG A 145 -8.91 -5.44 -12.92
C ARG A 145 -8.94 -4.53 -11.69
N LEU A 146 -10.03 -3.80 -11.53
CA LEU A 146 -10.32 -2.86 -10.46
C LEU A 146 -11.80 -2.98 -10.09
N VAL A 147 -12.04 -3.38 -8.85
CA VAL A 147 -13.37 -3.44 -8.24
C VAL A 147 -13.45 -2.30 -7.23
N LYS A 148 -14.35 -1.35 -7.51
CA LYS A 148 -14.56 -0.18 -6.65
C LYS A 148 -14.97 -0.61 -5.25
N ASP A 149 -14.36 0.02 -4.24
CA ASP A 149 -14.51 -0.27 -2.80
C ASP A 149 -14.13 -1.71 -2.43
N GLY A 150 -13.48 -2.44 -3.34
CA GLY A 150 -13.02 -3.82 -3.18
C GLY A 150 -11.51 -3.91 -3.29
N TRP A 151 -10.99 -4.20 -4.47
CA TRP A 151 -9.56 -4.41 -4.70
C TRP A 151 -9.12 -3.99 -6.11
N ILE A 152 -7.82 -3.76 -6.27
CA ILE A 152 -7.13 -3.76 -7.56
C ILE A 152 -6.44 -5.10 -7.75
N GLN A 153 -6.30 -5.56 -8.98
CA GLN A 153 -5.56 -6.77 -9.35
C GLN A 153 -4.56 -6.45 -10.47
N CYS A 154 -3.35 -6.99 -10.30
CA CYS A 154 -2.19 -6.77 -11.15
C CYS A 154 -1.34 -8.05 -11.19
N GLY A 155 -0.17 -8.02 -11.84
CA GLY A 155 0.79 -9.13 -11.81
C GLY A 155 0.68 -10.13 -12.96
N ASP A 156 -0.14 -9.85 -13.98
CA ASP A 156 -0.01 -10.50 -15.29
C ASP A 156 1.09 -9.77 -16.08
N MET A 157 2.27 -10.39 -16.14
CA MET A 157 3.47 -9.87 -16.80
C MET A 157 3.55 -10.19 -18.30
N VAL A 158 2.65 -11.05 -18.81
CA VAL A 158 2.75 -11.59 -20.17
C VAL A 158 2.07 -10.64 -21.15
N ASP A 159 0.80 -10.34 -20.92
CA ASP A 159 0.03 -9.43 -21.78
C ASP A 159 -0.88 -8.48 -20.98
N GLY A 160 -0.94 -8.62 -19.65
CA GLY A 160 -1.77 -7.77 -18.80
C GLY A 160 -3.28 -7.96 -19.05
N SER A 161 -3.69 -9.12 -19.57
CA SER A 161 -5.10 -9.49 -19.73
C SER A 161 -5.72 -9.96 -18.42
N GLY A 162 -4.91 -10.55 -17.54
CA GLY A 162 -5.35 -11.30 -16.36
C GLY A 162 -5.47 -12.81 -16.62
N ALA A 163 -5.08 -13.30 -17.80
CA ALA A 163 -5.13 -14.72 -18.16
C ALA A 163 -3.84 -15.48 -17.83
N HIS A 164 -2.75 -14.78 -17.50
CA HIS A 164 -1.46 -15.40 -17.23
C HIS A 164 -0.99 -15.16 -15.81
N SER A 165 -0.46 -16.20 -15.19
CA SER A 165 0.15 -16.16 -13.86
C SER A 165 1.35 -17.10 -13.86
N THR A 166 2.47 -16.64 -13.31
CA THR A 166 3.70 -17.45 -13.17
C THR A 166 4.36 -17.16 -11.84
N ALA A 167 5.16 -18.07 -11.30
CA ALA A 167 5.99 -17.78 -10.13
C ALA A 167 7.43 -17.41 -10.55
N ALA A 168 8.11 -16.64 -9.71
CA ALA A 168 9.58 -16.46 -9.74
C ALA A 168 10.32 -17.52 -8.89
N LEU A 169 9.59 -18.50 -8.35
CA LEU A 169 10.15 -19.68 -7.69
C LEU A 169 10.54 -20.73 -8.73
N ASP A 170 11.64 -21.42 -8.47
CA ASP A 170 12.33 -22.32 -9.39
C ASP A 170 11.68 -23.70 -9.57
N GLN A 171 10.77 -24.11 -8.67
CA GLN A 171 10.41 -25.52 -8.54
C GLN A 171 9.08 -25.96 -9.19
N THR A 172 8.12 -25.08 -9.45
CA THR A 172 6.78 -25.51 -9.93
C THR A 172 6.01 -24.49 -10.76
N GLY A 173 6.45 -23.23 -10.83
CA GLY A 173 5.67 -22.15 -11.45
C GLY A 173 4.42 -21.71 -10.66
N VAL A 174 4.18 -22.30 -9.49
CA VAL A 174 3.06 -21.99 -8.58
C VAL A 174 3.56 -21.81 -7.15
N VAL A 175 2.86 -21.00 -6.36
CA VAL A 175 3.13 -20.73 -4.95
C VAL A 175 2.12 -21.53 -4.10
N PRO A 176 2.57 -22.30 -3.11
CA PRO A 176 1.67 -23.04 -2.22
C PRO A 176 0.87 -22.10 -1.30
N ASP A 177 -0.33 -22.51 -0.93
CA ASP A 177 -1.13 -21.82 0.07
C ASP A 177 -0.57 -22.07 1.49
N GLU A 178 0.24 -21.14 2.01
CA GLU A 178 0.96 -21.30 3.30
C GLU A 178 0.13 -20.90 4.53
N SER A 179 -0.60 -19.78 4.46
CA SER A 179 -1.40 -19.28 5.58
C SER A 179 -2.63 -18.48 5.14
N PHE A 180 -3.71 -18.63 5.91
CA PHE A 180 -4.95 -17.87 5.77
C PHE A 180 -5.24 -16.98 6.99
N THR A 181 -4.20 -16.63 7.76
CA THR A 181 -4.31 -15.89 9.02
C THR A 181 -4.61 -14.40 8.80
N LEU A 182 -4.26 -13.84 7.62
CA LEU A 182 -4.55 -12.44 7.34
C LEU A 182 -6.04 -12.21 7.11
N ASP A 183 -6.55 -11.21 7.82
CA ASP A 183 -7.93 -10.77 7.70
C ASP A 183 -8.06 -9.68 6.62
N PHE A 184 -8.76 -10.00 5.54
CA PHE A 184 -9.11 -9.09 4.47
C PHE A 184 -10.29 -8.17 4.82
N GLY A 185 -11.00 -8.40 5.94
CA GLY A 185 -11.99 -7.50 6.52
C GLY A 185 -11.40 -6.25 7.19
N PHE A 186 -10.07 -6.19 7.28
CA PHE A 186 -9.33 -5.08 7.88
C PHE A 186 -9.72 -3.72 7.29
N ILE A 187 -10.20 -2.80 8.13
CA ILE A 187 -10.42 -1.39 7.78
C ILE A 187 -9.11 -0.64 8.06
N PRO A 188 -8.57 0.16 7.13
CA PRO A 188 -9.20 0.74 5.93
C PRO A 188 -9.01 -0.04 4.60
N GLY A 189 -8.64 -1.32 4.65
CA GLY A 189 -8.12 -2.08 3.52
C GLY A 189 -6.59 -2.05 3.49
N GLY A 190 -6.00 -2.25 2.32
CA GLY A 190 -4.55 -2.25 2.11
C GLY A 190 -3.88 -3.60 2.37
N VAL A 191 -4.63 -4.68 2.53
CA VAL A 191 -4.09 -6.05 2.56
C VAL A 191 -3.70 -6.47 1.14
N VAL A 192 -2.52 -7.07 1.01
CA VAL A 192 -1.96 -7.59 -0.25
C VAL A 192 -2.04 -9.12 -0.22
N GLY A 193 -2.56 -9.72 -1.28
CA GLY A 193 -2.68 -11.18 -1.42
C GLY A 193 -2.52 -11.66 -2.86
N PHE A 194 -2.35 -12.96 -3.04
CA PHE A 194 -2.27 -13.57 -4.37
C PHE A 194 -3.65 -13.97 -4.90
N ALA A 195 -3.89 -13.68 -6.17
CA ALA A 195 -5.02 -14.24 -6.91
C ALA A 195 -4.71 -15.69 -7.29
N ASN A 196 -5.75 -16.52 -7.33
CA ASN A 196 -5.66 -17.94 -7.67
C ASN A 196 -6.86 -18.35 -8.54
N GLU A 197 -6.75 -19.51 -9.20
CA GLU A 197 -7.81 -20.18 -9.97
C GLU A 197 -8.29 -21.46 -9.26
N GLY A 198 -8.11 -21.52 -7.93
CA GLY A 198 -8.33 -22.70 -7.10
C GLY A 198 -7.18 -22.92 -6.11
N ALA A 199 -7.34 -23.90 -5.23
CA ALA A 199 -6.33 -24.20 -4.21
C ALA A 199 -4.95 -24.48 -4.84
N HIS A 200 -3.90 -23.92 -4.26
CA HIS A 200 -2.50 -24.10 -4.68
C HIS A 200 -2.18 -23.69 -6.13
N SER A 201 -2.89 -22.71 -6.68
CA SER A 201 -2.68 -22.18 -8.04
C SER A 201 -2.19 -20.73 -8.07
N SER A 202 -1.78 -20.19 -6.92
CA SER A 202 -1.23 -18.84 -6.79
C SER A 202 0.06 -18.71 -7.63
N GLY A 203 0.28 -17.55 -8.25
CA GLY A 203 1.46 -17.31 -9.10
C GLY A 203 1.99 -15.89 -8.96
N SER A 204 1.89 -15.08 -10.01
CA SER A 204 2.34 -13.68 -10.02
C SER A 204 1.18 -12.71 -9.86
N GLN A 205 -0.05 -13.13 -10.19
CA GLN A 205 -1.18 -12.22 -10.05
C GLN A 205 -1.48 -11.96 -8.59
N PHE A 206 -1.51 -10.68 -8.21
CA PHE A 206 -1.77 -10.25 -6.86
C PHE A 206 -2.86 -9.18 -6.85
N PHE A 207 -3.45 -8.99 -5.68
CA PHE A 207 -4.41 -7.93 -5.44
C PHE A 207 -4.02 -7.09 -4.22
N ILE A 208 -4.51 -5.85 -4.21
CA ILE A 208 -4.44 -4.97 -3.05
C ILE A 208 -5.86 -4.51 -2.74
N THR A 209 -6.33 -4.78 -1.53
CA THR A 209 -7.65 -4.34 -1.08
C THR A 209 -7.67 -2.82 -0.88
N MET A 210 -8.77 -2.18 -1.28
CA MET A 210 -9.06 -0.76 -1.10
C MET A 210 -10.18 -0.53 -0.07
N GLY A 211 -10.74 -1.61 0.47
CA GLY A 211 -11.75 -1.66 1.51
C GLY A 211 -11.91 -3.09 2.06
N PRO A 212 -12.79 -3.29 3.06
CA PRO A 212 -13.02 -4.60 3.67
C PRO A 212 -13.54 -5.64 2.66
N CYS A 213 -12.87 -6.78 2.60
CA CYS A 213 -13.16 -7.91 1.72
C CYS A 213 -13.19 -9.23 2.51
N GLU A 214 -13.99 -9.32 3.59
CA GLU A 214 -14.05 -10.50 4.48
C GLU A 214 -14.28 -11.84 3.76
N TRP A 215 -15.00 -11.82 2.64
CA TRP A 215 -15.27 -13.02 1.83
C TRP A 215 -13.99 -13.65 1.23
N MET A 216 -12.88 -12.89 1.15
CA MET A 216 -11.58 -13.39 0.71
C MET A 216 -10.87 -14.23 1.79
N ASN A 217 -11.28 -14.09 3.05
CA ASN A 217 -10.70 -14.86 4.16
C ASN A 217 -10.82 -16.35 3.88
N HIS A 218 -9.76 -17.10 4.18
CA HIS A 218 -9.66 -18.55 3.96
C HIS A 218 -9.70 -19.04 2.50
N ASN A 219 -9.85 -18.13 1.53
CA ASN A 219 -9.86 -18.45 0.09
C ASN A 219 -8.60 -17.96 -0.62
N PHE A 220 -7.96 -16.91 -0.10
CA PHE A 220 -6.76 -16.32 -0.69
C PHE A 220 -5.65 -16.17 0.35
N VAL A 221 -4.42 -16.35 -0.12
CA VAL A 221 -3.22 -16.19 0.70
C VAL A 221 -2.86 -14.71 0.75
N GLY A 222 -2.85 -14.16 1.95
CA GLY A 222 -2.34 -12.83 2.22
C GLY A 222 -0.83 -12.86 2.43
N VAL A 223 -0.11 -11.90 1.85
CA VAL A 223 1.36 -11.82 1.95
C VAL A 223 1.85 -10.59 2.70
N GLY A 224 1.00 -9.58 2.90
CA GLY A 224 1.42 -8.33 3.50
C GLY A 224 0.33 -7.28 3.59
N ARG A 225 0.74 -6.07 3.96
CA ARG A 225 -0.14 -4.90 4.03
C ARG A 225 0.57 -3.60 3.67
N VAL A 226 -0.18 -2.64 3.16
CA VAL A 226 0.27 -1.28 2.91
C VAL A 226 0.57 -0.59 4.24
N LEU A 227 1.80 -0.09 4.40
CA LEU A 227 2.24 0.76 5.51
C LEU A 227 1.98 2.24 5.22
N GLN A 228 2.28 2.67 4.00
CA GLN A 228 2.18 4.05 3.51
C GLN A 228 1.74 4.05 2.04
N GLY A 229 1.07 5.12 1.62
CA GLY A 229 0.59 5.29 0.26
C GLY A 229 -0.92 5.08 0.10
N PHE A 230 -1.72 5.19 1.16
CA PHE A 230 -3.18 5.05 1.06
C PHE A 230 -3.84 6.13 0.20
N HIS A 231 -3.17 7.26 -0.04
CA HIS A 231 -3.59 8.23 -1.05
C HIS A 231 -3.61 7.63 -2.47
N VAL A 232 -2.69 6.71 -2.79
CA VAL A 232 -2.65 6.00 -4.08
C VAL A 232 -3.87 5.09 -4.19
N LEU A 233 -4.17 4.27 -3.16
CA LEU A 233 -5.38 3.42 -3.16
C LEU A 233 -6.66 4.25 -3.32
N ARG A 234 -6.75 5.40 -2.64
CA ARG A 234 -7.90 6.30 -2.79
C ARG A 234 -8.01 6.85 -4.20
N ALA A 235 -6.91 7.24 -4.83
CA ALA A 235 -6.89 7.71 -6.20
C ALA A 235 -7.29 6.60 -7.20
N LEU A 236 -6.77 5.39 -7.01
CA LEU A 236 -7.13 4.22 -7.80
C LEU A 236 -8.63 3.90 -7.67
N ASN A 237 -9.17 3.91 -6.46
CA ASN A 237 -10.59 3.61 -6.18
C ASN A 237 -11.56 4.59 -6.86
N GLN A 238 -11.09 5.78 -7.25
CA GLN A 238 -11.88 6.79 -7.95
C GLN A 238 -11.85 6.67 -9.48
N LEU A 239 -11.06 5.75 -10.03
CA LEU A 239 -10.93 5.57 -11.47
C LEU A 239 -12.21 5.00 -12.08
N ALA A 240 -12.57 5.52 -13.25
CA ALA A 240 -13.62 4.94 -14.08
C ALA A 240 -13.15 3.62 -14.70
N THR A 241 -14.04 2.64 -14.77
CA THR A 241 -13.77 1.30 -15.32
C THR A 241 -14.78 0.91 -16.39
N THR A 242 -14.39 -0.01 -17.25
CA THR A 242 -15.28 -0.74 -18.18
C THR A 242 -15.00 -2.23 -18.01
N ASN A 243 -16.04 -3.02 -17.69
CA ASN A 243 -15.88 -4.44 -17.33
C ASN A 243 -14.83 -4.68 -16.23
N GLN A 244 -14.85 -3.84 -15.20
CA GLN A 244 -13.86 -3.83 -14.11
C GLN A 244 -12.42 -3.54 -14.56
N ARG A 245 -12.14 -3.20 -15.83
CA ARG A 245 -10.82 -2.75 -16.27
C ARG A 245 -10.75 -1.23 -16.21
N PRO A 246 -9.71 -0.61 -15.63
CA PRO A 246 -9.53 0.84 -15.68
C PRO A 246 -9.53 1.37 -17.11
N ILE A 247 -10.23 2.49 -17.35
CA ILE A 247 -10.20 3.16 -18.66
C ILE A 247 -8.83 3.79 -18.92
N LYS A 248 -8.22 4.34 -17.85
CA LYS A 248 -6.85 4.86 -17.87
C LYS A 248 -5.86 3.71 -17.83
N ASN A 249 -4.74 3.87 -18.54
CA ASN A 249 -3.69 2.86 -18.57
C ASN A 249 -2.81 2.98 -17.33
N ILE A 250 -3.24 2.34 -16.24
CA ILE A 250 -2.50 2.34 -14.99
C ILE A 250 -1.52 1.18 -14.95
N THR A 251 -0.24 1.47 -14.79
CA THR A 251 0.83 0.48 -14.73
C THR A 251 1.77 0.71 -13.55
N ILE A 252 2.55 -0.31 -13.22
CA ILE A 252 3.65 -0.22 -12.25
C ILE A 252 4.84 0.45 -12.95
N LEU A 253 5.18 1.67 -12.54
CA LEU A 253 6.32 2.42 -13.06
C LEU A 253 7.65 1.86 -12.55
N SER A 254 7.70 1.59 -11.25
CA SER A 254 8.86 1.06 -10.56
C SER A 254 8.43 0.25 -9.34
N CYS A 255 9.22 -0.76 -8.99
CA CYS A 255 9.03 -1.55 -7.77
C CYS A 255 10.36 -2.15 -7.34
N GLY A 256 10.44 -2.58 -6.07
CA GLY A 256 11.63 -3.21 -5.52
C GLY A 256 11.58 -3.30 -4.01
N ILE A 257 12.68 -3.75 -3.41
CA ILE A 257 12.86 -3.72 -1.95
C ILE A 257 13.12 -2.28 -1.50
N THR A 258 12.47 -1.88 -0.41
CA THR A 258 12.77 -0.63 0.27
C THR A 258 13.98 -0.82 1.17
N PRO A 259 15.10 -0.12 0.94
CA PRO A 259 16.27 -0.22 1.80
C PRO A 259 15.93 0.27 3.20
N ILE A 260 16.26 -0.52 4.21
CA ILE A 260 16.18 -0.14 5.61
C ILE A 260 17.60 0.27 6.02
N GLU A 261 17.96 1.53 5.78
CA GLU A 261 19.23 2.14 6.23
C GLU A 261 19.09 2.71 7.66
#